data_AF-A0A927T0L3-F1
#
_entry.id   AF-A0A927T0L3-F1
#
_cell.length_a   1.000
_cell.length_b   1.000
_cell.length_c   1.000
_cell.angle_alpha   90.00
_cell.angle_beta   90.00
_cell.angle_gamma   90.00
#
_symmetry.space_group_name_H-M   'P 1'
#
loop_
_entity.id
_entity.type
_entity.pdbx_description
1 polymer ?
#
loop_
_entity_poly.entity_id
_entity_poly.type
_entity_poly.pdbx_seq_one_letter_code
_entity_poly.pdbx_strand_id
1 'polypeptide(L)' 'MMLGRLQSDCDYFLGCGNGSLNSLYYHNVDRHIEEMKKIYNSFSKEEKPEWISLEEIDSYQEKMNKMLEKDEEEI' A
#
# COMPACT_ATOMS: atom_id res chain seq x y z
N MET A 1 -13.10 -3.91 6.46
CA MET A 1 -12.91 -4.46 5.10
C MET A 1 -11.43 -4.68 4.85
N MET A 2 -11.05 -5.70 4.06
CA MET A 2 -9.63 -6.03 3.81
C MET A 2 -8.83 -4.85 3.24
N LEU A 3 -9.42 -4.08 2.31
CA LEU A 3 -8.77 -2.92 1.72
C LEU A 3 -8.33 -1.86 2.75
N GLY A 4 -9.15 -1.61 3.77
CA GLY A 4 -8.81 -0.64 4.82
C GLY A 4 -7.62 -1.08 5.67
N ARG A 5 -7.48 -2.40 5.92
CA ARG A 5 -6.29 -2.94 6.59
C ARG A 5 -5.04 -2.75 5.75
N LEU A 6 -5.11 -3.07 4.46
CA LEU A 6 -3.97 -2.90 3.55
C LEU A 6 -3.55 -1.44 3.42
N GLN A 7 -4.52 -0.51 3.39
CA GLN A 7 -4.27 0.93 3.40
C GLN A 7 -3.54 1.36 4.70
N SER A 8 -3.98 0.87 5.86
CA SER A 8 -3.30 1.17 7.13
C SER A 8 -1.89 0.60 7.21
N ASP A 9 -1.65 -0.58 6.62
CA ASP A 9 -0.30 -1.16 6.52
C ASP A 9 0.62 -0.26 5.68
N CYS A 10 0.12 0.32 4.58
CA CYS A 10 0.87 1.28 3.75
C CYS A 10 1.18 2.58 4.50
N ASP A 11 0.20 3.16 5.21
CA ASP A 11 0.43 4.35 6.04
C ASP A 11 1.46 4.09 7.14
N TYR A 12 1.39 2.92 7.78
CA TYR A 12 2.37 2.53 8.78
C TYR A 12 3.75 2.39 8.15
N PHE A 13 3.89 1.66 7.04
CA PHE A 13 5.16 1.49 6.32
C PHE A 13 5.83 2.82 5.97
N LEU A 14 5.06 3.78 5.45
CA LEU A 14 5.55 5.10 5.04
C LEU A 14 5.76 6.08 6.20
N GLY A 15 5.08 5.86 7.32
CA GLY A 15 5.19 6.65 8.54
C GLY A 15 6.10 5.99 9.57
N CYS A 16 5.50 5.43 10.62
CA CYS A 16 6.21 4.90 11.80
C CYS A 16 6.93 3.55 11.56
N GLY A 17 6.66 2.88 10.45
CA GLY A 17 7.17 1.55 10.11
C GLY A 17 8.54 1.57 9.43
N ASN A 18 9.09 2.76 9.16
CA ASN A 18 10.45 2.97 8.65
C ASN A 18 10.80 2.06 7.45
N GLY A 19 9.89 1.95 6.47
CA GLY A 19 10.15 1.14 5.28
C GLY A 19 10.21 -0.38 5.50
N SER A 20 9.78 -0.88 6.67
CA SER A 20 9.89 -2.31 6.97
C SER A 20 8.83 -3.13 6.24
N LEU A 21 9.27 -3.96 5.28
CA LEU A 21 8.42 -4.90 4.53
C LEU A 21 7.63 -5.83 5.45
N ASN A 22 8.19 -6.21 6.61
CA ASN A 22 7.51 -7.07 7.58
C ASN A 22 6.25 -6.44 8.20
N SER A 23 6.07 -5.14 8.04
CA SER A 23 4.87 -4.44 8.48
C SER A 23 3.70 -4.60 7.49
N LEU A 24 3.99 -5.00 6.24
CA LEU A 24 2.98 -5.25 5.22
C LEU A 24 2.43 -6.66 5.35
N TYR A 25 1.11 -6.80 5.22
CA TYR A 25 0.46 -8.11 5.25
C TYR A 25 1.07 -9.13 4.27
N TYR A 26 1.52 -8.68 3.09
CA TYR A 26 2.13 -9.54 2.07
C TYR A 26 3.66 -9.52 2.07
N HIS A 27 4.28 -8.77 2.96
CA HIS A 27 5.74 -8.64 3.08
C HIS A 27 6.45 -8.20 1.77
N ASN A 28 5.70 -7.62 0.84
CA ASN A 28 6.16 -7.24 -0.49
C ASN A 28 5.27 -6.12 -1.03
N VAL A 29 5.88 -5.03 -1.50
CA VAL A 29 5.16 -3.82 -1.94
C VAL A 29 4.30 -4.12 -3.16
N ASP A 30 4.87 -4.69 -4.23
CA ASP A 30 4.14 -4.95 -5.47
C ASP A 30 2.92 -5.84 -5.23
N ARG A 31 3.11 -6.95 -4.51
CA ARG A 31 2.01 -7.87 -4.15
C ARG A 31 0.96 -7.17 -3.31
N HIS A 32 1.36 -6.33 -2.35
CA HIS A 32 0.44 -5.61 -1.48
C HIS A 32 -0.43 -4.63 -2.29
N ILE A 33 0.18 -3.86 -3.19
CA ILE A 33 -0.51 -2.91 -4.07
C ILE A 33 -1.40 -3.63 -5.08
N GLU A 34 -0.93 -4.72 -5.70
CA GLU A 34 -1.75 -5.52 -6.61
C GLU A 34 -3.04 -6.01 -5.94
N GLU A 35 -2.93 -6.50 -4.71
CA GLU A 35 -4.09 -6.97 -3.94
C GLU A 35 -5.02 -5.81 -3.56
N MET A 36 -4.49 -4.64 -3.19
CA MET A 36 -5.30 -3.43 -3.00
C MET A 36 -6.07 -3.05 -4.27
N LYS A 37 -5.40 -3.03 -5.43
CA LYS A 37 -6.03 -2.75 -6.74
C LYS A 37 -7.10 -3.80 -7.06
N LYS A 38 -6.85 -5.09 -6.83
CA LYS A 38 -7.84 -6.17 -7.04
C LYS A 38 -9.07 -5.99 -6.15
N ILE A 39 -8.87 -5.80 -4.84
CA ILE A 39 -9.98 -5.62 -3.90
C ILE A 39 -10.78 -4.36 -4.26
N TYR A 40 -10.11 -3.25 -4.58
CA TYR A 40 -10.78 -2.02 -5.01
C TYR A 40 -11.63 -2.23 -6.27
N ASN A 41 -11.14 -2.99 -7.25
CA ASN A 41 -11.88 -3.32 -8.47
C ASN A 41 -12.97 -4.38 -8.26
N SER A 42 -12.86 -5.21 -7.23
CA SER A 42 -13.91 -6.17 -6.85
C SER A 42 -15.13 -5.50 -6.22
N PHE A 43 -15.01 -4.27 -5.71
CA PHE A 43 -16.17 -3.51 -5.22
C PHE A 43 -17.07 -3.08 -6.39
N SER A 44 -18.38 -3.27 -6.20
CA SER A 44 -19.41 -2.68 -7.05
C SER A 44 -19.29 -1.15 -7.07
N LYS A 45 -19.72 -0.48 -8.14
CA LYS A 45 -19.63 1.00 -8.23
C LYS A 45 -20.22 1.73 -7.00
N GLU A 46 -21.27 1.18 -6.40
CA GLU A 46 -21.95 1.73 -5.22
C GLU A 46 -21.26 1.39 -3.89
N GLU A 47 -20.42 0.35 -3.87
CA GLU A 47 -19.68 -0.09 -2.68
C GLU A 47 -18.22 0.40 -2.70
N LYS A 48 -17.81 1.07 -3.78
CA LYS A 48 -16.46 1.63 -3.87
C LYS A 48 -16.28 2.66 -2.75
N PRO A 49 -15.23 2.50 -1.94
CA PRO A 49 -14.99 3.42 -0.84
C PRO A 49 -14.62 4.82 -1.36
N GLU A 50 -15.14 5.86 -0.72
CA GLU A 50 -14.76 7.26 -1.02
C GLU A 50 -13.43 7.67 -0.37
N TRP A 51 -12.96 6.91 0.61
CA TRP A 51 -11.75 7.21 1.39
C TRP A 51 -10.43 6.78 0.72
N ILE A 52 -10.48 6.08 -0.40
CA ILE A 52 -9.28 5.74 -1.18
C ILE A 52 -9.64 5.64 -2.67
N SER A 53 -8.74 6.09 -3.53
CA SER A 53 -8.87 6.00 -4.99
C SER A 53 -7.79 5.09 -5.60
N LEU A 54 -7.99 4.61 -6.83
CA LEU A 54 -6.95 3.86 -7.56
C LEU A 54 -5.65 4.67 -7.71
N GLU A 55 -5.76 5.98 -7.92
CA GLU A 55 -4.61 6.90 -7.98
C GLU A 55 -3.86 6.96 -6.65
N GLU A 56 -4.57 6.93 -5.52
CA GLU A 56 -3.93 6.87 -4.20
C GLU A 56 -3.22 5.54 -3.97
N ILE A 57 -3.84 4.43 -4.40
CA ILE A 57 -3.20 3.10 -4.36
C ILE A 57 -1.92 3.08 -5.21
N ASP A 58 -1.92 3.74 -6.37
CA ASP A 58 -0.73 3.88 -7.21
C ASP A 58 0.34 4.74 -6.54
N SER A 59 -0.06 5.85 -5.92
CA SER A 59 0.85 6.72 -5.16
C SER A 59 1.51 6.01 -3.98
N TYR A 60 0.81 5.07 -3.31
CA TYR A 60 1.42 4.22 -2.28
C TYR A 60 2.57 3.39 -2.87
N GLN A 61 2.40 2.79 -4.06
CA GLN A 61 3.44 2.00 -4.72
C GLN A 61 4.72 2.83 -4.95
N GLU A 62 4.59 4.02 -5.53
CA GLU A 62 5.73 4.90 -5.80
C GLU A 62 6.45 5.33 -4.52
N LYS A 63 5.69 5.76 -3.50
CA LYS A 63 6.26 6.21 -2.22
C LYS A 63 6.98 5.07 -1.50
N MET A 64 6.40 3.87 -1.51
CA MET A 64 6.96 2.71 -0.82
C MET A 64 8.22 2.21 -1.53
N ASN A 65 8.21 2.14 -2.86
CA ASN A 65 9.42 1.82 -3.63
C ASN A 65 10.54 2.83 -3.38
N LYS A 66 10.21 4.13 -3.39
CA LYS A 66 11.19 5.18 -3.07
C LYS A 66 11.76 5.07 -1.65
N MET A 67 10.98 4.55 -0.69
CA MET A 67 11.46 4.31 0.67
C MET A 67 12.45 3.14 0.71
N LEU A 68 12.18 2.07 -0.03
CA LEU A 68 13.09 0.91 -0.13
C LEU A 68 14.42 1.29 -0.80
N GLU A 69 14.37 2.12 -1.86
CA GLU A 69 15.58 2.62 -2.54
C GLU A 69 16.48 3.45 -1.60
N LYS A 70 15.89 4.18 -0.64
CA LYS A 70 16.68 4.97 0.32
C LYS A 70 17.43 4.10 1.34
N ASP A 71 16.85 3.00 1.77
CA ASP A 71 17.51 2.06 2.68
C ASP A 71 18.75 1.42 2.03
N GLU A 72 18.77 1.28 0.69
CA GLU A 72 19.94 0.78 -0.05
C GLU A 72 21.06 1.83 -0.23
N GLU A 73 20.75 3.12 -0.18
CA GLU A 73 21.71 4.22 -0.40
C GLU A 73 22.49 4.62 0.87
N GLU A 74 22.09 4.11 2.04
CA GLU A 74 22.76 4.35 3.35
C GLU A 74 23.77 3.25 3.77
N ILE A 75 24.24 2.39 2.84
CA ILE A 75 25.26 1.33 3.09
C ILE A 75 26.65 1.71 2.57
#